data_AF-A0A316XI47-F1
#
_entry.id   AF-A0A316XI47-F1
#
_cell.length_a   1.000
_cell.length_b   1.000
_cell.length_c   1.000
_cell.angle_alpha   90.00
_cell.angle_beta   90.00
_cell.angle_gamma   90.00
#
_symmetry.space_group_name_H-M   'P 1'
#
loop_
_entity.id
_entity.type
_entity.pdbx_description
1 polymer ?
#
loop_
_entity_poly.entity_id
_entity_poly.type
_entity_poly.pdbx_seq_one_letter_code
_entity_poly.pdbx_strand_id
1 'polypeptide(L)'
;MNKKKQFIKVHPHSFHRILEAVKEFEKENNPIQVGDILLSDLLIKASDFSISKASIPNEVKTAILKTNNSTNTDPSTLEDNKSMSEFGFGKMQYRSLTIKLNRIANGHNTSTTEMSIDEVKSCGTVKDCISLVTKSSGFSFNQIPSL
;
A
#
# COMPACT_ATOMS: atom_id res chain seq x y z
N MET A 1 -21.91 -22.68 15.92
CA MET A 1 -21.33 -22.93 14.58
C MET A 1 -20.40 -21.78 14.22
N ASN A 2 -19.08 -22.00 14.19
CA ASN A 2 -18.12 -20.99 13.74
C ASN A 2 -18.13 -20.92 12.21
N LYS A 3 -18.62 -19.81 11.64
CA LYS A 3 -18.51 -19.53 10.21
C LYS A 3 -17.03 -19.32 9.88
N LYS A 4 -16.36 -20.35 9.33
CA LYS A 4 -15.03 -20.19 8.73
C LYS A 4 -15.17 -19.22 7.55
N LYS A 5 -14.54 -18.05 7.64
CA LYS A 5 -14.45 -17.12 6.51
C LYS A 5 -13.67 -17.84 5.40
N GLN A 6 -14.35 -18.17 4.32
CA GLN A 6 -13.73 -18.74 3.13
C GLN A 6 -13.16 -17.57 2.31
N PHE A 7 -11.88 -17.64 1.98
CA PHE A 7 -11.22 -16.66 1.13
C PHE A 7 -10.89 -17.32 -0.20
N ILE A 8 -11.26 -16.68 -1.31
CA ILE A 8 -10.85 -17.09 -2.65
C ILE A 8 -9.57 -16.30 -2.97
N LYS A 9 -8.45 -17.00 -3.11
CA LYS A 9 -7.21 -16.38 -3.60
C LYS A 9 -7.31 -16.24 -5.11
N VAL A 10 -7.29 -15.00 -5.61
CA VAL A 10 -7.30 -14.69 -7.04
C VAL A 10 -5.93 -14.15 -7.43
N HIS A 11 -5.38 -14.63 -8.54
CA HIS A 11 -4.13 -14.10 -9.07
C HIS A 11 -4.32 -12.63 -9.52
N PRO A 12 -3.39 -11.70 -9.24
CA PRO A 12 -3.57 -10.26 -9.52
C PRO A 12 -3.94 -9.94 -10.96
N HIS A 13 -3.31 -10.63 -11.92
CA HIS A 13 -3.62 -10.47 -13.34
C HIS A 13 -5.05 -10.91 -13.69
N SER A 14 -5.53 -11.98 -13.07
CA SER A 14 -6.89 -12.48 -13.26
C SER A 14 -7.92 -11.52 -12.67
N PHE A 15 -7.62 -10.92 -11.52
CA PHE A 15 -8.46 -9.90 -10.92
C PHE A 15 -8.55 -8.65 -11.78
N HIS A 16 -7.42 -8.17 -12.32
CA HIS A 16 -7.41 -7.02 -13.23
C HIS A 16 -8.27 -7.26 -14.48
N ARG A 17 -8.18 -8.45 -15.08
CA ARG A 17 -9.02 -8.83 -16.22
C ARG A 17 -10.51 -8.86 -15.88
N ILE A 18 -10.86 -9.36 -14.69
CA ILE A 18 -12.25 -9.34 -14.20
C ILE A 18 -12.74 -7.90 -14.04
N LEU A 19 -11.93 -7.03 -13.45
CA LEU A 19 -12.29 -5.62 -13.26
C LEU A 19 -12.53 -4.91 -14.60
N GLU A 20 -11.64 -5.10 -15.59
CA GLU A 20 -11.81 -4.49 -16.91
C GLU A 20 -13.05 -5.03 -17.63
N ALA A 21 -13.30 -6.34 -17.58
CA ALA A 21 -14.51 -6.93 -18.16
C ALA A 21 -15.80 -6.40 -17.52
N VAL A 22 -15.81 -6.19 -16.18
CA VAL A 22 -16.96 -5.61 -15.48
C VAL A 22 -17.16 -4.14 -15.88
N LYS A 23 -16.09 -3.36 -15.99
CA LYS A 23 -16.19 -1.96 -16.45
C LYS A 23 -16.69 -1.84 -17.89
N GLU A 24 -16.25 -2.72 -18.78
CA GLU A 24 -16.74 -2.77 -20.17
C GLU A 24 -18.23 -3.14 -20.21
N PHE A 25 -18.63 -4.16 -19.44
CA PHE A 25 -20.03 -4.53 -19.30
C PHE A 25 -20.90 -3.37 -18.81
N GLU A 26 -20.49 -2.67 -17.74
CA GLU A 26 -21.25 -1.55 -17.15
C GLU A 26 -21.32 -0.31 -18.07
N LYS A 27 -20.43 -0.18 -19.07
CA LYS A 27 -20.51 0.89 -20.08
C LYS A 27 -21.56 0.59 -21.15
N GLU A 28 -21.68 -0.68 -21.53
CA GLU A 28 -22.53 -1.11 -22.64
C GLU A 28 -23.91 -1.59 -22.20
N ASN A 29 -24.10 -1.82 -20.90
CA ASN A 29 -25.30 -2.41 -20.32
C ASN A 29 -25.76 -1.64 -19.08
N ASN A 30 -26.90 -2.04 -18.52
CA ASN A 30 -27.33 -1.54 -17.22
C ASN A 30 -26.28 -1.90 -16.16
N PRO A 31 -25.73 -0.92 -15.43
CA PRO A 31 -24.66 -1.18 -14.47
C PRO A 31 -25.12 -2.08 -13.33
N ILE A 32 -24.23 -2.95 -12.84
CA ILE A 32 -24.53 -3.80 -11.69
C ILE A 32 -24.33 -2.99 -10.42
N GLN A 33 -25.41 -2.76 -9.68
CA GLN A 33 -25.37 -2.03 -8.41
C GLN A 33 -25.32 -2.99 -7.22
N VAL A 34 -24.50 -2.64 -6.23
CA VAL A 34 -24.45 -3.30 -4.92
C VAL A 34 -24.75 -2.25 -3.87
N GLY A 35 -26.02 -2.16 -3.47
CA GLY A 35 -26.50 -0.98 -2.75
C GLY A 35 -26.40 0.25 -3.65
N ASP A 36 -25.70 1.28 -3.18
CA ASP A 36 -25.58 2.58 -3.88
C ASP A 36 -24.29 2.72 -4.71
N ILE A 37 -23.49 1.66 -4.88
CA ILE A 37 -22.23 1.70 -5.63
C ILE A 37 -22.21 0.68 -6.76
N LEU A 38 -21.41 0.96 -7.79
CA LEU A 38 -21.18 0.03 -8.90
C LEU A 38 -20.36 -1.19 -8.45
N LEU A 39 -20.54 -2.33 -9.12
CA LEU A 39 -19.77 -3.52 -8.85
C LEU A 39 -18.29 -3.30 -9.17
N SER A 40 -17.97 -2.59 -10.26
CA SER A 40 -16.57 -2.23 -10.56
C SER A 40 -15.92 -1.40 -9.44
N ASP A 41 -16.64 -0.42 -8.91
CA ASP A 41 -16.19 0.41 -7.78
C ASP A 41 -16.05 -0.40 -6.49
N LEU A 42 -16.99 -1.31 -6.22
CA LEU A 42 -16.89 -2.24 -5.09
C LEU A 42 -15.66 -3.14 -5.24
N LEU A 43 -15.41 -3.68 -6.44
CA LEU A 43 -14.26 -4.54 -6.70
C LEU A 43 -12.95 -3.77 -6.54
N ILE A 44 -12.87 -2.53 -7.03
CA ILE A 44 -11.73 -1.64 -6.77
C ILE A 44 -11.57 -1.42 -5.26
N LYS A 45 -12.65 -1.07 -4.56
CA LYS A 45 -12.63 -0.89 -3.10
C LYS A 45 -12.29 -2.18 -2.35
N ALA A 46 -12.60 -3.36 -2.88
CA ALA A 46 -12.31 -4.66 -2.28
C ALA A 46 -10.88 -5.15 -2.57
N SER A 47 -10.33 -4.86 -3.76
CA SER A 47 -8.90 -4.98 -4.00
C SER A 47 -8.13 -4.00 -3.14
N ASP A 48 -8.63 -2.78 -3.05
CA ASP A 48 -8.13 -1.77 -2.13
C ASP A 48 -8.41 -2.18 -0.70
N PHE A 49 -9.38 -3.04 -0.38
CA PHE A 49 -9.57 -3.55 0.98
C PHE A 49 -8.49 -4.58 1.35
N SER A 50 -8.03 -5.35 0.34
CA SER A 50 -6.88 -6.25 0.47
C SER A 50 -5.54 -5.49 0.49
N ILE A 51 -5.47 -4.31 -0.15
CA ILE A 51 -4.33 -3.37 -0.09
C ILE A 51 -4.41 -2.43 1.14
N SER A 52 -5.60 -2.13 1.66
CA SER A 52 -5.86 -1.32 2.88
C SER A 52 -5.56 -2.11 4.15
N LYS A 53 -5.20 -3.39 3.98
CA LYS A 53 -4.52 -4.22 4.98
C LYS A 53 -3.08 -4.55 4.62
N ALA A 54 -2.51 -3.99 3.55
CA ALA A 54 -1.06 -3.85 3.52
C ALA A 54 -0.73 -2.83 4.61
N SER A 55 -0.25 -3.32 5.75
CA SER A 55 0.20 -2.46 6.82
C SER A 55 1.22 -1.47 6.24
N ILE A 56 1.20 -0.21 6.66
CA ILE A 56 2.22 0.79 6.34
C ILE A 56 3.64 0.16 6.31
N PRO A 57 4.02 -0.70 7.29
CA PRO A 57 5.24 -1.51 7.21
C PRO A 57 5.51 -2.21 5.86
N ASN A 58 4.55 -2.97 5.34
CA ASN A 58 4.71 -3.74 4.11
C ASN A 58 4.84 -2.85 2.87
N GLU A 59 4.10 -1.74 2.83
CA GLU A 59 4.14 -0.80 1.72
C GLU A 59 5.48 -0.06 1.67
N VAL A 60 5.98 0.37 2.84
CA VAL A 60 7.29 1.01 2.97
C VAL A 60 8.39 0.05 2.54
N LYS A 61 8.38 -1.20 3.02
CA LYS A 61 9.35 -2.23 2.61
C LYS A 61 9.34 -2.46 1.10
N THR A 62 8.14 -2.58 0.52
CA THR A 62 7.98 -2.73 -0.93
C THR A 62 8.53 -1.52 -1.69
N ALA A 63 8.31 -0.31 -1.20
CA ALA A 63 8.82 0.92 -1.81
C ALA A 63 10.36 0.99 -1.78
N ILE A 64 10.98 0.55 -0.68
CA ILE A 64 12.43 0.44 -0.53
C ILE A 64 13.00 -0.57 -1.52
N LEU A 65 12.47 -1.81 -1.54
CA LEU A 65 12.92 -2.87 -2.46
C LEU A 65 12.81 -2.45 -3.93
N LYS A 66 11.70 -1.83 -4.32
CA LYS A 66 11.50 -1.30 -5.68
C LYS A 66 12.47 -0.17 -6.03
N THR A 67 12.88 0.64 -5.06
CA THR A 67 13.84 1.73 -5.29
C THR A 67 15.27 1.18 -5.44
N ASN A 68 15.56 0.03 -4.83
CA ASN A 68 16.83 -0.68 -5.01
C ASN A 68 16.89 -1.52 -6.31
N ASN A 69 15.91 -1.40 -7.21
CA ASN A 69 15.80 -2.26 -8.39
C ASN A 69 15.87 -3.77 -8.07
N SER A 70 15.44 -4.18 -6.86
CA SER A 70 15.41 -5.58 -6.48
C SER A 70 14.42 -6.33 -7.34
N THR A 71 14.83 -7.47 -7.90
CA THR A 71 13.94 -8.38 -8.63
C THR A 71 12.88 -8.99 -7.71
N ASN A 72 13.20 -9.12 -6.42
CA ASN A 72 12.26 -9.51 -5.38
C ASN A 72 11.73 -8.28 -4.64
N THR A 73 10.40 -8.06 -4.73
CA THR A 73 9.71 -6.95 -4.08
C THR A 73 8.79 -7.40 -2.95
N ASP A 74 8.92 -8.67 -2.52
CA ASP A 74 8.17 -9.22 -1.39
C ASP A 74 8.65 -8.57 -0.07
N PRO A 75 7.78 -7.84 0.66
CA PRO A 75 8.15 -7.17 1.89
C PRO A 75 8.54 -8.13 3.02
N SER A 76 8.17 -9.42 2.97
CA SER A 76 8.59 -10.41 3.97
C SER A 76 10.09 -10.72 3.93
N THR A 77 10.76 -10.38 2.81
CA THR A 77 12.20 -10.59 2.62
C THR A 77 13.05 -9.46 3.20
N LEU A 78 12.41 -8.39 3.68
CA LEU A 78 13.08 -7.23 4.22
C LEU A 78 12.83 -7.09 5.73
N GLU A 79 13.89 -7.28 6.51
CA GLU A 79 13.91 -7.09 7.96
C GLU A 79 13.77 -5.60 8.34
N ASP A 80 13.03 -5.32 9.42
CA ASP A 80 12.80 -3.96 9.94
C ASP A 80 14.11 -3.28 10.39
N ASN A 81 15.06 -4.06 10.90
CA ASN A 81 16.32 -3.55 11.43
C ASN A 81 17.43 -3.45 10.37
N LYS A 82 17.15 -3.78 9.10
CA LYS A 82 18.14 -3.64 8.03
C LYS A 82 18.53 -2.17 7.87
N SER A 83 19.83 -1.91 7.73
CA SER A 83 20.33 -0.55 7.58
C SER A 83 19.94 0.02 6.22
N MET A 84 19.48 1.27 6.18
CA MET A 84 19.19 1.99 4.94
C MET A 84 20.45 2.27 4.12
N SER A 85 21.63 2.33 4.78
CA SER A 85 22.91 2.50 4.07
C SER A 85 23.30 1.29 3.22
N GLU A 86 22.83 0.09 3.56
CA GLU A 86 23.11 -1.15 2.81
C GLU A 86 22.48 -1.15 1.41
N PHE A 87 21.50 -0.27 1.15
CA PHE A 87 20.85 -0.14 -0.15
C PHE A 87 21.62 0.76 -1.12
N GLY A 88 22.66 1.48 -0.66
CA GLY A 88 23.49 2.32 -1.52
C GLY A 88 22.73 3.44 -2.24
N PHE A 89 21.64 3.95 -1.67
CA PHE A 89 20.81 4.95 -2.33
C PHE A 89 21.56 6.26 -2.57
N GLY A 90 21.62 6.68 -3.83
CA GLY A 90 22.07 8.01 -4.22
C GLY A 90 20.96 9.07 -4.12
N LYS A 91 21.30 10.30 -4.48
CA LYS A 91 20.38 11.46 -4.41
C LYS A 91 19.07 11.24 -5.18
N MET A 92 19.14 10.61 -6.36
CA MET A 92 17.96 10.35 -7.19
C MET A 92 17.07 9.24 -6.62
N GLN A 93 17.68 8.21 -6.03
CA GLN A 93 16.97 7.14 -5.34
C GLN A 93 16.23 7.68 -4.11
N TYR A 94 16.88 8.52 -3.30
CA TYR A 94 16.20 9.17 -2.17
C TYR A 94 15.04 10.06 -2.60
N ARG A 95 15.19 10.81 -3.70
CA ARG A 95 14.08 11.60 -4.25
C ARG A 95 12.91 10.70 -4.68
N SER A 96 13.20 9.61 -5.39
CA SER A 96 12.18 8.63 -5.82
C SER A 96 11.50 7.95 -4.64
N LEU A 97 12.28 7.55 -3.62
CA LEU A 97 11.76 6.95 -2.39
C LEU A 97 10.84 7.93 -1.66
N THR A 98 11.25 9.18 -1.50
CA THR A 98 10.45 10.23 -0.84
C THR A 98 9.07 10.39 -1.49
N ILE A 99 9.02 10.46 -2.82
CA ILE A 99 7.76 10.53 -3.56
C ILE A 99 6.87 9.31 -3.28
N LYS A 100 7.45 8.11 -3.26
CA LYS A 100 6.70 6.87 -2.96
C LYS A 100 6.19 6.84 -1.52
N LEU A 101 7.01 7.26 -0.55
CA LEU A 101 6.63 7.30 0.86
C LEU A 101 5.51 8.33 1.12
N ASN A 102 5.57 9.51 0.51
CA ASN A 102 4.49 10.50 0.59
C ASN A 102 3.20 9.97 -0.03
N ARG A 103 3.28 9.24 -1.15
CA ARG A 103 2.10 8.60 -1.74
C ARG A 103 1.48 7.56 -0.80
N ILE A 104 2.31 6.80 -0.07
CA ILE A 104 1.83 5.85 0.94
C ILE A 104 1.14 6.62 2.07
N ALA A 105 1.78 7.63 2.66
CA ALA A 105 1.19 8.43 3.73
C ALA A 105 -0.16 9.04 3.31
N ASN A 106 -0.21 9.68 2.14
CA ASN A 106 -1.42 10.29 1.57
C ASN A 106 -2.52 9.27 1.28
N GLY A 107 -2.16 8.02 0.97
CA GLY A 107 -3.10 6.93 0.74
C GLY A 107 -3.83 6.47 2.00
N HIS A 108 -3.19 6.62 3.17
CA HIS A 108 -3.79 6.28 4.47
C HIS A 108 -4.50 7.46 5.12
N ASN A 109 -4.11 8.71 4.81
CA ASN A 109 -4.78 9.92 5.27
C ASN A 109 -4.50 11.05 4.28
N THR A 110 -5.51 11.78 3.81
CA THR A 110 -5.34 12.81 2.77
C THR A 110 -4.91 14.17 3.32
N SER A 111 -4.92 14.37 4.65
CA SER A 111 -4.50 15.61 5.33
C SER A 111 -3.08 15.53 5.91
N THR A 112 -2.20 14.79 5.26
CA THR A 112 -0.86 14.44 5.77
C THR A 112 0.17 15.50 5.46
N THR A 113 1.13 15.65 6.37
CA THR A 113 2.29 16.51 6.13
C THR A 113 3.28 15.78 5.23
N GLU A 114 3.65 16.39 4.10
CA GLU A 114 4.64 15.83 3.20
C GLU A 114 6.01 15.70 3.89
N MET A 115 6.60 14.52 3.78
CA MET A 115 7.97 14.26 4.20
C MET A 115 8.93 14.88 3.18
N SER A 116 9.98 15.51 3.69
CA SER A 116 11.11 16.02 2.92
C SER A 116 12.13 14.91 2.60
N ILE A 117 12.98 15.16 1.60
CA ILE A 117 14.06 14.25 1.24
C ILE A 117 15.04 14.06 2.40
N ASP A 118 15.30 15.11 3.19
CA ASP A 118 16.26 15.05 4.29
C ASP A 118 15.72 14.26 5.49
N GLU A 119 14.40 14.33 5.74
CA GLU A 119 13.74 13.43 6.70
C GLU A 119 13.86 11.96 6.27
N VAL A 120 13.65 11.66 4.99
CA VAL A 120 13.78 10.29 4.48
C VAL A 120 15.23 9.79 4.54
N LYS A 121 16.22 10.66 4.25
CA LYS A 121 17.65 10.32 4.40
C LYS A 121 18.08 10.09 5.85
N SER A 122 17.39 10.70 6.82
CA SER A 122 17.69 10.55 8.24
C SER A 122 17.31 9.17 8.80
N CYS A 123 16.55 8.37 8.03
CA CYS A 123 16.20 7.01 8.40
C CYS A 123 17.44 6.11 8.40
N GLY A 124 17.89 5.66 9.57
CA GLY A 124 19.02 4.75 9.70
C GLY A 124 18.64 3.31 9.32
N THR A 125 17.42 2.91 9.64
CA THR A 125 16.87 1.56 9.42
C THR A 125 15.55 1.60 8.66
N VAL A 126 15.12 0.45 8.12
CA VAL A 126 13.80 0.29 7.50
C VAL A 126 12.68 0.68 8.47
N LYS A 127 12.81 0.32 9.76
CA LYS A 127 11.88 0.69 10.82
C LYS A 127 11.73 2.19 11.00
N ASP A 128 12.80 2.96 10.80
CA ASP A 128 12.75 4.42 10.88
C ASP A 128 11.90 4.99 9.74
N CYS A 129 12.05 4.45 8.52
CA CYS A 129 11.18 4.81 7.40
C CYS A 129 9.70 4.47 7.67
N ILE A 130 9.43 3.29 8.25
CA ILE A 130 8.08 2.87 8.62
C ILE A 130 7.47 3.84 9.64
N SER A 131 8.25 4.20 10.66
CA SER A 131 7.83 5.10 11.73
C SER A 131 7.57 6.51 11.20
N LEU A 132 8.42 6.99 10.29
CA LEU A 132 8.26 8.28 9.64
C LEU A 132 6.95 8.35 8.85
N VAL A 133 6.66 7.34 8.02
CA VAL A 133 5.42 7.28 7.24
C VAL A 133 4.19 7.15 8.14
N THR A 134 4.26 6.32 9.17
CA THR A 134 3.17 6.14 10.15
C THR A 134 2.85 7.45 10.89
N LYS A 135 3.89 8.20 11.27
CA LYS A 135 3.75 9.52 11.90
C LYS A 135 3.16 10.54 10.93
N SER A 136 3.68 10.59 9.69
CA SER A 136 3.20 11.50 8.64
C SER A 136 1.75 11.21 8.27
N SER A 137 1.31 9.95 8.26
CA SER A 137 -0.08 9.54 8.00
C SER A 137 -1.06 9.86 9.13
N GLY A 138 -0.59 10.29 10.30
CA GLY A 138 -1.44 10.47 11.48
C GLY A 138 -2.10 9.17 11.97
N PHE A 139 -1.61 8.01 11.52
CA PHE A 139 -2.14 6.71 11.88
C PHE A 139 -1.67 6.32 13.29
N SER A 140 -2.58 6.34 14.26
CA SER A 140 -2.34 5.80 15.60
C SER A 140 -2.93 4.39 15.69
N PHE A 141 -2.12 3.41 16.11
CA PHE A 141 -2.55 2.02 16.32
C PHE A 141 -3.67 1.84 17.38
N ASN A 142 -4.12 2.91 18.03
CA ASN A 142 -5.12 2.91 19.10
C ASN A 142 -6.58 3.08 18.64
N GLN A 143 -6.89 3.00 17.33
CA GLN A 143 -8.27 3.10 16.83
C GLN A 143 -8.76 1.83 16.13
N ILE A 144 -8.61 0.68 16.77
CA ILE A 144 -9.47 -0.47 16.47
C ILE A 144 -10.63 -0.40 17.47
N PRO A 145 -11.87 -0.07 17.05
CA PRO A 145 -13.03 -0.33 17.88
C PRO A 145 -13.08 -1.84 18.10
N SER A 146 -13.00 -2.27 19.35
CA SER A 146 -13.30 -3.62 19.77
C SER A 146 -14.67 -4.03 19.21
N LEU A 147 -14.68 -5.00 18.28
CA LEU A 147 -15.84 -5.77 17.89
C LEU A 147 -15.93 -7.01 18.77
#